data_AF-A0A8S1STV5-F1
#
_entry.id   AF-A0A8S1STV5-F1
#
_cell.length_a   1.000
_cell.length_b   1.000
_cell.length_c   1.000
_cell.angle_alpha   90.00
_cell.angle_beta   90.00
_cell.angle_gamma   90.00
#
_symmetry.space_group_name_H-M   'P 1'
#
loop_
_entity.id
_entity.type
_entity.pdbx_description
1 polymer ?
#
loop_
_entity_poly.entity_id
_entity_poly.type
_entity_poly.pdbx_seq_one_letter_code
_entity_poly.pdbx_strand_id
1 'polypeptide(L)'
;MLQNNKQYPQHFDIQNSLLSTDTEFWVSNVNFSSISTSIVTVKCKEIIKEKNISIGKQHIKYSKNKYILFADAFLTILRNSNQEIIGIQLQKKGNQIELYGQIQNWISLLMKECISLDFISNYQIVKLIGSGSTANVYQVRSKIDELDCAIKVFDKAQFETDYQIKQSILFEIQYLKLLSHPNIVKYLGVFESNSQIILISELLLGGDLKSNIEDRKIDEDQIKKIMKSILSGLEYMHSFGIFHRDIKKCNVMLRDQNGYDSICLIDFGLAEKANNENNYLFKYCGTPGCVAPEILRKQKYGLKVDIYSVGILCYQLMFGKDPFKSNTTKEIIVKNFLGQIDLSNASSISKNGLSFLLGLIEIDPQIRFSAAQALRHPYLQQQNNKIIISRNKFDTFAKKETVKLKPLLFNNSRNQSPNYTSKTSPCKFYLKTDMSPRENNQKQDFEKTRLVSKSFFLRNFKKMNTK
;
A
#
# COMPACT_ATOMS: atom_id res chain seq x y z
N MET A 1 -7.77 -2.57 -48.24
CA MET A 1 -6.94 -3.64 -47.63
C MET A 1 -6.98 -3.66 -46.11
N LEU A 2 -6.86 -2.52 -45.40
CA LEU A 2 -6.85 -2.49 -43.91
C LEU A 2 -8.16 -2.91 -43.20
N GLN A 3 -9.31 -2.98 -43.89
CA GLN A 3 -10.62 -3.23 -43.26
C GLN A 3 -11.09 -4.69 -43.29
N ASN A 4 -10.64 -5.51 -44.25
CA ASN A 4 -11.21 -6.85 -44.46
C ASN A 4 -10.59 -7.95 -43.58
N ASN A 5 -9.49 -7.66 -42.85
CA ASN A 5 -8.76 -8.65 -42.05
C ASN A 5 -8.68 -8.30 -40.54
N LYS A 6 -9.62 -7.48 -40.03
CA LYS A 6 -9.63 -7.08 -38.63
C LYS A 6 -10.38 -8.09 -37.77
N GLN A 7 -9.80 -8.43 -36.62
CA GLN A 7 -10.51 -9.12 -35.55
C GLN A 7 -10.83 -8.11 -34.44
N TYR A 8 -12.09 -8.06 -34.02
CA TYR A 8 -12.49 -7.34 -32.83
C TYR A 8 -12.67 -8.33 -31.67
N PRO A 9 -12.33 -7.95 -30.44
CA PRO A 9 -12.62 -8.76 -29.26
C PRO A 9 -14.14 -8.94 -29.09
N GLN A 10 -14.56 -9.95 -28.31
CA GLN A 10 -15.97 -10.15 -27.98
C GLN A 10 -16.64 -8.86 -27.49
N HIS A 11 -17.91 -8.65 -27.86
CA HIS A 11 -18.67 -7.44 -27.55
C HIS A 11 -18.74 -7.19 -26.03
N PHE A 12 -17.91 -6.27 -25.56
CA PHE A 12 -18.07 -5.64 -24.24
C PHE A 12 -19.07 -4.50 -24.36
N ASP A 13 -20.10 -4.48 -23.52
CA ASP A 13 -21.01 -3.35 -23.45
C ASP A 13 -20.41 -2.25 -22.56
N ILE A 14 -19.88 -1.23 -23.23
CA ILE A 14 -19.26 -0.07 -22.61
C ILE A 14 -20.19 0.66 -21.63
N GLN A 15 -21.52 0.59 -21.84
CA GLN A 15 -22.47 1.22 -20.93
C GLN A 15 -22.48 0.56 -19.54
N ASN A 16 -21.99 -0.68 -19.43
CA ASN A 16 -21.92 -1.45 -18.18
C ASN A 16 -20.53 -1.38 -17.52
N SER A 17 -19.66 -0.48 -17.98
CA SER A 17 -18.35 -0.28 -17.36
C SER A 17 -18.47 0.33 -15.97
N LEU A 18 -17.75 -0.27 -15.02
CA LEU A 18 -17.62 0.23 -13.65
C LEU A 18 -16.45 1.20 -13.49
N LEU A 19 -15.53 1.22 -14.45
CA LEU A 19 -14.37 2.09 -14.46
C LEU A 19 -14.63 3.39 -15.24
N SER A 20 -15.49 3.36 -16.26
CA SER A 20 -15.92 4.56 -16.99
C SER A 20 -16.84 5.43 -16.13
N THR A 21 -16.23 6.24 -15.27
CA THR A 21 -16.92 7.26 -14.50
C THR A 21 -16.62 8.59 -15.17
N ASP A 22 -17.63 9.39 -15.51
CA ASP A 22 -17.52 10.70 -16.19
C ASP A 22 -16.72 11.78 -15.43
N THR A 23 -15.92 11.37 -14.47
CA THR A 23 -15.26 12.16 -13.46
C THR A 23 -13.82 12.45 -13.86
N GLU A 24 -13.34 13.66 -13.64
CA GLU A 24 -12.05 14.21 -14.10
C GLU A 24 -10.81 13.60 -13.41
N PHE A 25 -10.93 12.46 -12.72
CA PHE A 25 -9.94 11.97 -11.75
C PHE A 25 -8.78 11.17 -12.36
N TRP A 26 -8.80 10.91 -13.66
CA TRP A 26 -8.08 9.78 -14.24
C TRP A 26 -6.73 10.07 -14.85
N VAL A 27 -6.22 11.30 -14.76
CA VAL A 27 -5.04 11.68 -15.54
C VAL A 27 -3.86 12.02 -14.66
N SER A 28 -2.81 11.22 -14.80
CA SER A 28 -1.48 11.56 -14.32
C SER A 28 -0.95 12.77 -15.12
N ASN A 29 -0.21 13.69 -14.48
CA ASN A 29 0.35 14.87 -15.13
C ASN A 29 1.45 14.48 -16.14
N VAL A 30 1.06 14.00 -17.32
CA VAL A 30 2.04 13.62 -18.34
C VAL A 30 2.22 14.75 -19.36
N ASN A 31 3.48 15.10 -19.60
CA ASN A 31 3.88 16.16 -20.53
C ASN A 31 4.30 15.51 -21.86
N PHE A 32 3.42 15.55 -22.87
CA PHE A 32 3.56 14.79 -24.12
C PHE A 32 4.03 15.65 -25.31
N SER A 33 5.15 16.35 -25.15
CA SER A 33 5.66 17.24 -26.20
C SER A 33 6.39 16.55 -27.37
N SER A 34 6.40 15.21 -27.50
CA SER A 34 7.40 14.55 -28.36
C SER A 34 6.99 13.31 -29.15
N ILE A 35 5.71 13.07 -29.45
CA ILE A 35 5.34 11.98 -30.37
C ILE A 35 4.64 12.54 -31.61
N SER A 36 5.45 12.98 -32.58
CA SER A 36 4.99 13.23 -33.96
C SER A 36 5.34 12.02 -34.81
N THR A 37 4.34 11.25 -35.23
CA THR A 37 4.51 10.14 -36.16
C THR A 37 3.48 10.25 -37.28
N SER A 38 3.83 9.73 -38.46
CA SER A 38 2.90 9.64 -39.60
C SER A 38 1.82 8.62 -39.28
N ILE A 39 0.71 9.07 -38.69
CA ILE A 39 -0.43 8.24 -38.32
C ILE A 39 -1.61 8.55 -39.24
N VAL A 40 -2.37 7.52 -39.61
CA VAL A 40 -3.62 7.66 -40.35
C VAL A 40 -4.78 7.44 -39.38
N THR A 41 -5.75 8.36 -39.38
CA THR A 41 -6.98 8.24 -38.58
C THR A 41 -8.10 7.67 -39.44
N VAL A 42 -8.88 6.74 -38.89
CA VAL A 42 -10.15 6.33 -39.50
C VAL A 42 -11.27 6.63 -38.52
N LYS A 43 -12.25 7.42 -38.95
CA LYS A 43 -13.49 7.71 -38.20
C LYS A 43 -14.68 7.41 -39.10
N CYS A 44 -15.67 6.67 -38.61
CA CYS A 44 -16.91 6.36 -39.34
C CYS A 44 -16.70 5.88 -40.79
N LYS A 45 -15.68 5.03 -41.03
CA LYS A 45 -15.31 4.47 -42.35
C LYS A 45 -14.67 5.48 -43.34
N GLU A 46 -14.42 6.72 -42.93
CA GLU A 46 -13.63 7.67 -43.72
C GLU A 46 -12.14 7.60 -43.33
N ILE A 47 -11.27 7.38 -44.33
CA ILE A 47 -9.81 7.46 -44.14
C ILE A 47 -9.42 8.92 -44.10
N ILE A 48 -9.05 9.42 -42.93
CA ILE A 48 -8.56 10.78 -42.74
C ILE A 48 -7.04 10.71 -42.60
N LYS A 49 -6.33 11.03 -43.67
CA LYS A 49 -4.85 11.12 -43.66
C LYS A 49 -4.44 12.49 -43.09
N GLU A 50 -4.37 12.61 -41.76
CA GLU A 50 -3.92 13.84 -41.09
C GLU A 50 -2.45 13.73 -40.64
N LYS A 51 -1.64 14.76 -40.92
CA LYS A 51 -0.21 14.81 -40.59
C LYS A 51 0.10 15.29 -39.15
N ASN A 52 -0.90 15.75 -38.39
CA ASN A 52 -0.70 16.46 -37.12
C ASN A 52 -1.53 15.86 -35.96
N ILE A 53 -1.47 14.54 -35.76
CA ILE A 53 -2.05 13.94 -34.56
C ILE A 53 -1.12 14.23 -33.37
N SER A 54 -1.67 14.79 -32.31
CA SER A 54 -0.91 15.14 -31.11
C SER A 54 -1.63 14.64 -29.86
N ILE A 55 -0.87 14.11 -28.89
CA ILE A 55 -1.37 13.78 -27.55
C ILE A 55 -1.20 15.02 -26.67
N GLY A 56 -2.31 15.61 -26.24
CA GLY A 56 -2.34 16.59 -25.15
C GLY A 56 -2.37 15.89 -23.78
N LYS A 57 -2.45 16.66 -22.69
CA LYS A 57 -2.42 16.09 -21.33
C LYS A 57 -3.46 15.00 -21.06
N GLN A 58 -4.66 15.13 -21.62
CA GLN A 58 -5.79 14.21 -21.38
C GLN A 58 -6.54 13.80 -22.65
N HIS A 59 -6.09 14.30 -23.81
CA HIS A 59 -6.80 14.12 -25.07
C HIS A 59 -5.85 13.82 -26.22
N ILE A 60 -6.34 13.10 -27.22
CA ILE A 60 -5.70 13.00 -28.52
C ILE A 60 -6.43 13.95 -29.45
N LYS A 61 -5.70 14.96 -29.96
CA LYS A 61 -6.19 15.85 -30.99
C LYS A 61 -5.85 15.24 -32.35
N TYR A 62 -6.89 15.03 -33.17
CA TYR A 62 -6.78 14.42 -34.49
C TYR A 62 -7.40 15.28 -35.59
N SER A 63 -7.76 16.54 -35.27
CA SER A 63 -8.12 17.60 -36.22
C SER A 63 -8.15 18.96 -35.53
N LYS A 64 -8.26 20.06 -36.28
CA LYS A 64 -8.22 21.45 -35.76
C LYS A 64 -9.16 21.66 -34.56
N ASN A 65 -10.36 21.07 -34.62
CA ASN A 65 -11.41 21.13 -33.59
C ASN A 65 -11.89 19.75 -33.12
N LYS A 66 -11.18 18.66 -33.43
CA LYS A 66 -11.60 17.30 -33.05
C LYS A 66 -10.57 16.65 -32.12
N TYR A 67 -11.06 16.16 -31.00
CA TYR A 67 -10.27 15.45 -30.01
C TYR A 67 -11.07 14.31 -29.37
N ILE A 68 -10.38 13.36 -28.76
CA ILE A 68 -10.96 12.36 -27.86
C ILE A 68 -10.24 12.43 -26.53
N LEU A 69 -10.97 12.46 -25.42
CA LEU A 69 -10.38 12.29 -24.09
C LEU A 69 -10.00 10.82 -23.94
N PHE A 70 -8.73 10.52 -23.68
CA PHE A 70 -8.27 9.14 -23.54
C PHE A 70 -8.40 8.61 -22.11
N ALA A 71 -8.54 9.51 -21.13
CA ALA A 71 -8.92 9.15 -19.77
C ALA A 71 -10.22 8.33 -19.81
N ASP A 72 -10.17 7.07 -19.34
CA ASP A 72 -11.29 6.11 -19.33
C ASP A 72 -11.88 5.82 -20.70
N ALA A 73 -11.14 6.14 -21.76
CA ALA A 73 -11.46 5.60 -23.06
C ALA A 73 -11.18 4.09 -23.05
N PHE A 74 -11.94 3.37 -23.85
CA PHE A 74 -11.73 1.96 -24.10
C PHE A 74 -10.69 1.80 -25.20
N LEU A 75 -9.63 1.05 -24.91
CA LEU A 75 -8.55 0.76 -25.82
C LEU A 75 -8.66 -0.67 -26.34
N THR A 76 -8.62 -0.79 -27.66
CA THR A 76 -8.50 -2.08 -28.36
C THR A 76 -7.29 -2.03 -29.29
N ILE A 77 -6.41 -3.02 -29.20
CA ILE A 77 -5.29 -3.19 -30.13
C ILE A 77 -5.81 -3.93 -31.36
N LEU A 78 -5.65 -3.33 -32.54
CA LEU A 78 -6.11 -3.89 -33.80
C LEU A 78 -5.00 -4.74 -34.41
N ARG A 79 -5.34 -5.99 -34.75
CA ARG A 79 -4.44 -6.95 -35.40
C ARG A 79 -4.96 -7.36 -36.77
N ASN A 80 -4.05 -7.73 -37.67
CA ASN A 80 -4.39 -8.38 -38.94
C ASN A 80 -4.59 -9.90 -38.77
N SER A 81 -4.88 -10.60 -39.87
CA SER A 81 -5.04 -12.06 -39.91
C SER A 81 -3.81 -12.83 -39.42
N ASN A 82 -2.62 -12.24 -39.53
CA ASN A 82 -1.35 -12.82 -39.10
C ASN A 82 -1.01 -12.48 -37.64
N GLN A 83 -1.95 -11.91 -36.88
CA GLN A 83 -1.78 -11.45 -35.49
C GLN A 83 -0.80 -10.26 -35.32
N GLU A 84 -0.38 -9.62 -36.41
CA GLU A 84 0.47 -8.44 -36.36
C GLU A 84 -0.33 -7.21 -35.95
N ILE A 85 0.24 -6.38 -35.08
CA ILE A 85 -0.38 -5.13 -34.63
C ILE A 85 -0.37 -4.12 -35.79
N ILE A 86 -1.55 -3.69 -36.22
CA ILE A 86 -1.72 -2.74 -37.34
C ILE A 86 -2.23 -1.38 -36.89
N GLY A 87 -2.86 -1.31 -35.72
CA GLY A 87 -3.49 -0.09 -35.24
C GLY A 87 -3.98 -0.19 -33.80
N ILE A 88 -4.56 0.91 -33.33
CA ILE A 88 -5.30 0.97 -32.07
C ILE A 88 -6.65 1.60 -32.34
N GLN A 89 -7.63 1.24 -31.52
CA GLN A 89 -8.93 1.85 -31.49
C GLN A 89 -9.19 2.42 -30.10
N LEU A 90 -9.69 3.65 -30.07
CA LEU A 90 -10.15 4.30 -28.85
C LEU A 90 -11.64 4.60 -28.96
N GLN A 91 -12.40 4.21 -27.96
CA GLN A 91 -13.84 4.43 -27.88
C GLN A 91 -14.21 5.13 -26.56
N LYS A 92 -15.01 6.19 -26.64
CA LYS A 92 -15.55 6.89 -25.46
C LYS A 92 -16.87 7.58 -25.80
N LYS A 93 -17.93 7.35 -25.01
CA LYS A 93 -19.25 7.99 -25.16
C LYS A 93 -19.80 7.96 -26.61
N GLY A 94 -19.73 6.80 -27.26
CA GLY A 94 -20.18 6.65 -28.66
C GLY A 94 -19.26 7.25 -29.73
N ASN A 95 -18.23 8.01 -29.34
CA ASN A 95 -17.16 8.40 -30.26
C ASN A 95 -16.14 7.28 -30.37
N GLN A 96 -15.71 7.00 -31.59
CA GLN A 96 -14.68 6.01 -31.89
C GLN A 96 -13.69 6.59 -32.88
N ILE A 97 -12.40 6.36 -32.62
CA ILE A 97 -11.32 6.64 -33.56
C ILE A 97 -10.42 5.42 -33.67
N GLU A 98 -9.89 5.18 -34.87
CA GLU A 98 -8.83 4.21 -35.10
C GLU A 98 -7.59 4.93 -35.60
N LEU A 99 -6.43 4.53 -35.10
CA LEU A 99 -5.12 5.09 -35.43
C LEU A 99 -4.24 3.98 -35.99
N TYR A 100 -3.64 4.22 -37.15
CA TYR A 100 -2.76 3.26 -37.86
C TYR A 100 -1.39 3.88 -38.13
N GLY A 101 -0.33 3.08 -38.09
CA GLY A 101 1.04 3.50 -38.39
C GLY A 101 2.02 3.10 -37.29
N GLN A 102 3.02 3.95 -37.00
CA GLN A 102 3.97 3.72 -35.91
C GLN A 102 3.32 4.01 -34.54
N ILE A 103 2.62 3.01 -34.01
CA ILE A 103 1.81 3.12 -32.78
C ILE A 103 2.47 2.48 -31.55
N GLN A 104 3.65 1.87 -31.65
CA GLN A 104 4.27 1.13 -30.53
C GLN A 104 4.44 1.98 -29.26
N ASN A 105 4.93 3.22 -29.43
CA ASN A 105 5.07 4.18 -28.33
C ASN A 105 3.72 4.68 -27.78
N TRP A 106 2.66 4.60 -28.58
CA TRP A 106 1.30 4.96 -28.16
C TRP A 106 0.66 3.84 -27.34
N ILE A 107 0.90 2.58 -27.68
CA ILE A 107 0.31 1.43 -26.99
C ILE A 107 0.69 1.45 -25.51
N SER A 108 1.99 1.53 -25.17
CA SER A 108 2.45 1.51 -23.78
C SER A 108 1.87 2.67 -22.95
N LEU A 109 1.77 3.85 -23.56
CA LEU A 109 1.20 5.04 -22.96
C LEU A 109 -0.31 4.89 -22.74
N LEU A 110 -1.04 4.47 -23.76
CA LEU A 110 -2.49 4.35 -23.70
C LEU A 110 -2.93 3.17 -22.83
N MET A 111 -2.17 2.08 -22.76
CA MET A 111 -2.47 0.97 -21.85
C MET A 111 -2.41 1.41 -20.38
N LYS A 112 -1.57 2.41 -20.06
CA LYS A 112 -1.49 3.01 -18.73
C LYS A 112 -2.66 3.96 -18.44
N GLU A 113 -3.20 4.63 -19.45
CA GLU A 113 -4.20 5.70 -19.23
C GLU A 113 -5.65 5.27 -19.54
N CYS A 114 -5.83 4.29 -20.43
CA CYS A 114 -7.12 3.78 -20.92
C CYS A 114 -7.50 2.45 -20.28
N ILE A 115 -8.78 2.08 -20.43
CA ILE A 115 -9.31 0.76 -20.03
C ILE A 115 -9.17 -0.18 -21.22
N SER A 116 -8.36 -1.24 -21.10
CA SER A 116 -8.17 -2.20 -22.17
C SER A 116 -9.35 -3.19 -22.26
N LEU A 117 -9.75 -3.56 -23.48
CA LEU A 117 -10.88 -4.47 -23.74
C LEU A 117 -10.52 -5.86 -24.27
N ASP A 118 -9.24 -6.15 -24.52
CA ASP A 118 -8.80 -7.49 -24.93
C ASP A 118 -7.60 -8.02 -24.13
N PHE A 119 -7.87 -8.72 -23.03
CA PHE A 119 -6.81 -9.26 -22.19
C PHE A 119 -6.12 -10.45 -22.86
N ILE A 120 -6.91 -11.40 -23.39
CA ILE A 120 -6.40 -12.69 -23.91
C ILE A 120 -5.53 -12.48 -25.14
N SER A 121 -5.86 -11.54 -26.02
CA SER A 121 -5.02 -11.25 -27.19
C SER A 121 -3.73 -10.52 -26.85
N ASN A 122 -3.65 -9.88 -25.68
CA ASN A 122 -2.51 -9.04 -25.29
C ASN A 122 -1.61 -9.68 -24.23
N TYR A 123 -2.09 -10.68 -23.49
CA TYR A 123 -1.34 -11.34 -22.43
C TYR A 123 -1.48 -12.87 -22.51
N GLN A 124 -0.45 -13.54 -22.01
CA GLN A 124 -0.45 -14.98 -21.77
C GLN A 124 -0.36 -15.24 -20.27
N ILE A 125 -1.29 -16.02 -19.72
CA ILE A 125 -1.21 -16.46 -18.31
C ILE A 125 -0.08 -17.48 -18.18
N VAL A 126 0.82 -17.24 -17.23
CA VAL A 126 1.96 -18.13 -16.95
C VAL A 126 1.61 -19.04 -15.78
N LYS A 127 1.31 -18.48 -14.60
CA LYS A 127 0.96 -19.26 -13.40
C LYS A 127 0.21 -18.43 -12.36
N LEU A 128 -0.52 -19.10 -11.47
CA LEU A 128 -1.04 -18.51 -10.23
C LEU A 128 0.12 -18.27 -9.26
N ILE A 129 0.25 -17.06 -8.72
CA ILE A 129 1.31 -16.67 -7.78
C ILE A 129 0.77 -16.27 -6.40
N GLY A 130 -0.53 -16.01 -6.27
CA GLY A 130 -1.17 -15.76 -4.99
C GLY A 130 -2.68 -15.90 -5.06
N SER A 131 -3.29 -16.31 -3.95
CA SER A 131 -4.75 -16.37 -3.79
C SER A 131 -5.13 -15.64 -2.52
N GLY A 132 -5.89 -14.54 -2.67
CA GLY A 132 -6.41 -13.75 -1.57
C GLY A 132 -7.92 -13.98 -1.37
N SER A 133 -8.48 -13.32 -0.35
CA SER A 133 -9.92 -13.35 -0.10
C SER A 133 -10.74 -12.59 -1.13
N THR A 134 -10.13 -11.63 -1.83
CA THR A 134 -10.79 -10.72 -2.79
C THR A 134 -10.41 -10.98 -4.24
N ALA A 135 -9.24 -11.56 -4.50
CA ALA A 135 -8.74 -11.76 -5.84
C ALA A 135 -7.67 -12.85 -5.91
N ASN A 136 -7.55 -13.45 -7.09
CA ASN A 136 -6.40 -14.26 -7.46
C ASN A 136 -5.36 -13.40 -8.18
N VAL A 137 -4.09 -13.69 -7.92
CA VAL A 137 -2.95 -13.01 -8.52
C VAL A 137 -2.20 -13.99 -9.41
N TYR A 138 -2.00 -13.63 -10.67
CA TYR A 138 -1.30 -14.45 -11.65
C TYR A 138 -0.07 -13.72 -12.20
N GLN A 139 0.99 -14.47 -12.48
CA GLN A 139 2.04 -14.03 -13.38
C GLN A 139 1.54 -14.17 -14.82
N VAL A 140 1.78 -13.14 -15.62
CA VAL A 140 1.45 -13.11 -17.05
C VAL A 140 2.66 -12.60 -17.85
N ARG A 141 2.70 -12.93 -19.13
CA ARG A 141 3.64 -12.35 -20.09
C ARG A 141 2.88 -11.50 -21.11
N SER A 142 3.29 -10.25 -21.28
CA SER A 142 2.78 -9.36 -22.32
C SER A 142 3.19 -9.88 -23.69
N LYS A 143 2.25 -9.91 -24.64
CA LYS A 143 2.50 -10.28 -26.05
C LYS A 143 2.97 -9.08 -26.90
N ILE A 144 3.16 -7.91 -26.29
CA ILE A 144 3.50 -6.66 -26.97
C ILE A 144 4.99 -6.37 -26.83
N ASP A 145 5.53 -6.54 -25.63
CA ASP A 145 6.91 -6.24 -25.24
C ASP A 145 7.61 -7.41 -24.53
N GLU A 146 6.94 -8.57 -24.45
CA GLU A 146 7.46 -9.81 -23.84
C GLU A 146 7.82 -9.71 -22.35
N LEU A 147 7.41 -8.63 -21.68
CA LEU A 147 7.69 -8.42 -20.26
C LEU A 147 6.73 -9.21 -19.38
N ASP A 148 7.27 -9.71 -18.26
CA ASP A 148 6.49 -10.37 -17.23
C ASP A 148 5.84 -9.36 -16.28
N CYS A 149 4.55 -9.56 -16.02
CA CYS A 149 3.72 -8.70 -15.16
C CYS A 149 2.97 -9.55 -14.13
N ALA A 150 2.46 -8.89 -13.09
CA ALA A 150 1.47 -9.46 -12.18
C ALA A 150 0.08 -8.92 -12.53
N ILE A 151 -0.93 -9.78 -12.49
CA ILE A 151 -2.33 -9.37 -12.60
C ILE A 151 -3.11 -9.77 -11.37
N LYS A 152 -4.02 -8.91 -10.94
CA LYS A 152 -5.03 -9.20 -9.90
C LYS A 152 -6.40 -9.23 -10.58
N VAL A 153 -7.06 -10.39 -10.53
CA VAL A 153 -8.33 -10.64 -11.23
C VAL A 153 -9.48 -10.55 -10.22
N PHE A 154 -10.41 -9.64 -10.50
CA PHE A 154 -11.61 -9.39 -9.70
C PHE A 154 -12.86 -9.81 -10.46
N ASP A 155 -13.73 -10.56 -9.81
CA ASP A 155 -15.01 -10.99 -10.38
C ASP A 155 -16.11 -9.96 -10.11
N LYS A 156 -16.77 -9.47 -11.16
CA LYS A 156 -17.85 -8.48 -11.08
C LYS A 156 -19.07 -8.98 -10.32
N ALA A 157 -19.31 -10.30 -10.29
CA ALA A 157 -20.39 -10.88 -9.49
C ALA A 157 -20.25 -10.55 -7.99
N GLN A 158 -19.02 -10.36 -7.50
CA GLN A 158 -18.79 -9.96 -6.11
C GLN A 158 -19.24 -8.52 -5.84
N PHE A 159 -19.29 -7.67 -6.86
CA PHE A 159 -19.60 -6.24 -6.71
C PHE A 159 -21.10 -5.98 -6.56
N GLU A 160 -21.93 -6.85 -7.13
CA GLU A 160 -23.39 -6.78 -7.01
C GLU A 160 -23.86 -7.10 -5.59
N THR A 161 -23.11 -7.95 -4.89
CA THR A 161 -23.47 -8.41 -3.55
C THR A 161 -22.92 -7.53 -2.44
N ASP A 162 -21.87 -6.74 -2.71
CA ASP A 162 -21.18 -5.96 -1.69
C ASP A 162 -20.59 -4.63 -2.23
N TYR A 163 -21.29 -3.53 -1.91
CA TYR A 163 -20.88 -2.18 -2.30
C TYR A 163 -19.49 -1.79 -1.80
N GLN A 164 -19.10 -2.25 -0.61
CA GLN A 164 -17.79 -1.92 -0.05
C GLN A 164 -16.67 -2.66 -0.79
N ILE A 165 -16.87 -3.94 -1.17
CA ILE A 165 -15.91 -4.66 -2.02
C ILE A 165 -15.72 -3.93 -3.35
N LYS A 166 -16.83 -3.55 -4.00
CA LYS A 166 -16.79 -2.76 -5.23
C LYS A 166 -15.93 -1.52 -5.08
N GLN A 167 -16.19 -0.71 -4.06
CA GLN A 167 -15.46 0.54 -3.84
C GLN A 167 -13.98 0.32 -3.47
N SER A 168 -13.68 -0.72 -2.68
CA SER A 168 -12.29 -1.11 -2.35
C SER A 168 -11.46 -1.36 -3.61
N ILE A 169 -12.03 -2.06 -4.60
CA ILE A 169 -11.35 -2.39 -5.85
C ILE A 169 -11.19 -1.16 -6.74
N LEU A 170 -12.23 -0.31 -6.82
CA LEU A 170 -12.15 0.94 -7.56
C LEU A 170 -11.08 1.87 -6.97
N PHE A 171 -11.02 1.99 -5.63
CA PHE A 171 -9.98 2.75 -4.93
C PHE A 171 -8.58 2.16 -5.15
N GLU A 172 -8.41 0.84 -5.09
CA GLU A 172 -7.13 0.19 -5.37
C GLU A 172 -6.61 0.58 -6.75
N ILE A 173 -7.44 0.49 -7.79
CA ILE A 173 -7.08 0.85 -9.16
C ILE A 173 -6.79 2.35 -9.26
N GLN A 174 -7.66 3.19 -8.72
CA GLN A 174 -7.58 4.65 -8.80
C GLN A 174 -6.30 5.18 -8.15
N TYR A 175 -6.03 4.79 -6.90
CA TYR A 175 -4.87 5.28 -6.17
C TYR A 175 -3.57 4.70 -6.74
N LEU A 176 -3.55 3.42 -7.13
CA LEU A 176 -2.35 2.83 -7.71
C LEU A 176 -1.99 3.47 -9.07
N LYS A 177 -2.99 3.82 -9.90
CA LYS A 177 -2.76 4.55 -11.16
C LYS A 177 -2.13 5.93 -10.94
N LEU A 178 -2.52 6.63 -9.87
CA LEU A 178 -2.02 7.97 -9.53
C LEU A 178 -0.58 7.95 -8.99
N LEU A 179 -0.21 6.89 -8.28
CA LEU A 179 1.06 6.81 -7.55
C LEU A 179 2.19 6.28 -8.45
N SER A 180 3.34 6.96 -8.43
CA SER A 180 4.53 6.57 -9.19
C SER A 180 5.78 6.84 -8.37
N HIS A 181 6.24 5.83 -7.64
CA HIS A 181 7.36 5.93 -6.71
C HIS A 181 8.12 4.59 -6.65
N PRO A 182 9.46 4.56 -6.53
CA PRO A 182 10.25 3.30 -6.53
C PRO A 182 9.85 2.30 -5.43
N ASN A 183 9.32 2.79 -4.30
CA ASN A 183 8.85 1.97 -3.18
C ASN A 183 7.32 1.74 -3.17
N ILE A 184 6.65 1.94 -4.29
CA ILE A 184 5.23 1.59 -4.51
C ILE A 184 5.19 0.73 -5.77
N VAL A 185 4.44 -0.37 -5.75
CA VAL A 185 4.32 -1.24 -6.93
C VAL A 185 3.81 -0.45 -8.14
N LYS A 186 4.49 -0.60 -9.27
CA LYS A 186 4.16 0.15 -10.48
C LYS A 186 2.87 -0.35 -11.12
N TYR A 187 1.92 0.57 -11.30
CA TYR A 187 0.75 0.37 -12.16
C TYR A 187 1.16 0.28 -13.64
N LEU A 188 0.65 -0.72 -14.36
CA LEU A 188 0.91 -0.91 -15.79
C LEU A 188 -0.35 -0.81 -16.66
N GLY A 189 -1.54 -1.01 -16.10
CA GLY A 189 -2.78 -0.87 -16.83
C GLY A 189 -3.96 -1.52 -16.13
N VAL A 190 -5.13 -1.39 -16.74
CA VAL A 190 -6.35 -2.06 -16.30
C VAL A 190 -7.10 -2.60 -17.51
N PHE A 191 -7.72 -3.76 -17.32
CA PHE A 191 -8.64 -4.34 -18.28
C PHE A 191 -10.01 -4.53 -17.64
N GLU A 192 -11.05 -4.39 -18.46
CA GLU A 192 -12.42 -4.65 -18.05
C GLU A 192 -13.15 -5.49 -19.11
N SER A 193 -13.85 -6.53 -18.65
CA SER A 193 -14.79 -7.31 -19.44
C SER A 193 -16.19 -7.30 -18.80
N ASN A 194 -17.13 -8.01 -19.41
CA ASN A 194 -18.50 -8.13 -18.88
C ASN A 194 -18.52 -8.78 -17.49
N SER A 195 -17.55 -9.65 -17.16
CA SER A 195 -17.52 -10.41 -15.91
C SER A 195 -16.36 -10.08 -14.99
N GLN A 196 -15.30 -9.42 -15.47
CA GLN A 196 -14.07 -9.25 -14.69
C GLN A 196 -13.47 -7.85 -14.82
N ILE A 197 -12.76 -7.45 -13.77
CA ILE A 197 -11.78 -6.35 -13.81
C ILE A 197 -10.41 -6.96 -13.53
N ILE A 198 -9.40 -6.58 -14.33
CA ILE A 198 -8.03 -7.08 -14.18
C ILE A 198 -7.10 -5.89 -14.00
N LEU A 199 -6.51 -5.77 -12.82
CA LEU A 199 -5.47 -4.79 -12.52
C LEU A 199 -4.11 -5.37 -12.91
N ILE A 200 -3.31 -4.63 -13.68
CA ILE A 200 -1.99 -5.04 -14.15
C ILE A 200 -0.93 -4.19 -13.45
N SER A 201 0.04 -4.85 -12.83
CA SER A 201 1.18 -4.23 -12.17
C SER A 201 2.49 -4.88 -12.58
N GLU A 202 3.60 -4.25 -12.24
CA GLU A 202 4.90 -4.91 -12.34
C GLU A 202 4.94 -6.20 -11.50
N LEU A 203 5.75 -7.15 -11.96
CA LEU A 203 6.02 -8.38 -11.21
C LEU A 203 7.16 -8.15 -10.22
N LEU A 204 6.93 -8.48 -8.96
CA LEU A 204 7.94 -8.44 -7.90
C LEU A 204 8.43 -9.87 -7.62
N LEU A 205 9.71 -10.13 -7.84
CA LEU A 205 10.29 -11.48 -7.82
C LEU A 205 10.88 -11.89 -6.45
N GLY A 206 11.06 -10.93 -5.56
CA GLY A 206 11.67 -11.15 -4.24
C GLY A 206 10.72 -11.74 -3.21
N GLY A 207 9.41 -11.86 -3.49
CA GLY A 207 8.41 -12.33 -2.54
C GLY A 207 8.07 -11.29 -1.46
N ASP A 208 7.12 -11.63 -0.58
CA ASP A 208 6.73 -10.73 0.51
C ASP A 208 7.72 -10.78 1.68
N LEU A 209 7.74 -9.69 2.47
CA LEU A 209 8.67 -9.53 3.57
C LEU A 209 8.41 -10.57 4.67
N LYS A 210 7.18 -11.05 4.85
CA LYS A 210 6.88 -12.08 5.87
C LYS A 210 7.66 -13.35 5.55
N SER A 211 7.57 -13.88 4.33
CA SER A 211 8.29 -15.09 3.93
C SER A 211 9.81 -14.91 3.86
N ASN A 212 10.29 -13.71 3.55
CA ASN A 212 11.74 -13.43 3.50
C ASN A 212 12.43 -13.43 4.86
N ILE A 213 11.67 -13.27 5.94
CA ILE A 213 12.20 -13.08 7.29
C ILE A 213 11.72 -14.18 8.25
N GLU A 214 10.86 -15.06 7.77
CA GLU A 214 10.45 -16.26 8.48
C GLU A 214 11.71 -17.07 8.82
N ASP A 215 11.86 -17.40 10.11
CA ASP A 215 13.00 -18.12 10.67
C ASP A 215 14.39 -17.48 10.50
N ARG A 216 14.47 -16.20 10.11
CA ARG A 216 15.73 -15.47 9.95
C ARG A 216 15.80 -14.26 10.87
N LYS A 217 16.97 -14.06 11.50
CA LYS A 217 17.27 -12.79 12.16
C LYS A 217 17.65 -11.75 11.11
N ILE A 218 17.00 -10.61 11.16
CA ILE A 218 17.35 -9.43 10.36
C ILE A 218 18.29 -8.57 11.21
N ASP A 219 19.39 -8.13 10.62
CA ASP A 219 20.30 -7.21 11.29
C ASP A 219 19.77 -5.76 11.27
N GLU A 220 20.34 -4.92 12.14
CA GLU A 220 19.88 -3.53 12.28
C GLU A 220 20.02 -2.72 10.97
N ASP A 221 21.02 -3.01 10.15
CA ASP A 221 21.22 -2.30 8.87
C ASP A 221 20.17 -2.68 7.83
N GLN A 222 19.81 -3.95 7.75
CA GLN A 222 18.70 -4.43 6.95
C GLN A 222 17.37 -3.82 7.42
N ILE A 223 17.14 -3.72 8.73
CA ILE A 223 15.95 -3.03 9.28
C ILE A 223 15.93 -1.57 8.82
N LYS A 224 17.05 -0.83 8.91
CA LYS A 224 17.13 0.56 8.45
C LYS A 224 16.77 0.68 6.96
N LYS A 225 17.26 -0.22 6.10
CA LYS A 225 16.97 -0.25 4.66
C LYS A 225 15.48 -0.46 4.37
N ILE A 226 14.85 -1.42 5.07
CA ILE A 226 13.41 -1.69 4.99
C ILE A 226 12.62 -0.45 5.44
N MET A 227 12.95 0.10 6.62
CA MET A 227 12.24 1.25 7.17
C MET A 227 12.35 2.47 6.26
N LYS A 228 13.53 2.76 5.72
CA LYS A 228 13.76 3.88 4.80
C LYS A 228 12.90 3.77 3.55
N SER A 229 12.83 2.58 2.94
CA SER A 229 12.05 2.34 1.73
C SER A 229 10.54 2.45 1.97
N ILE A 230 10.01 1.86 3.06
CA ILE A 230 8.59 1.97 3.41
C ILE A 230 8.23 3.43 3.69
N LEU A 231 9.03 4.12 4.51
CA LEU A 231 8.77 5.51 4.86
C LEU A 231 8.89 6.45 3.65
N SER A 232 9.80 6.19 2.70
CA SER A 232 9.87 6.94 1.45
C SER A 232 8.60 6.78 0.61
N GLY A 233 8.09 5.56 0.48
CA GLY A 233 6.82 5.31 -0.20
C GLY A 233 5.63 5.99 0.48
N LEU A 234 5.59 5.95 1.82
CA LEU A 234 4.54 6.63 2.59
C LEU A 234 4.66 8.15 2.56
N GLU A 235 5.85 8.73 2.64
CA GLU A 235 6.04 10.18 2.49
C GLU A 235 5.48 10.66 1.15
N TYR A 236 5.81 9.94 0.07
CA TYR A 236 5.24 10.21 -1.25
C TYR A 236 3.72 10.10 -1.25
N MET A 237 3.14 8.99 -0.78
CA MET A 237 1.68 8.79 -0.76
C MET A 237 0.94 9.82 0.11
N HIS A 238 1.51 10.14 1.28
CA HIS A 238 0.99 11.12 2.22
C HIS A 238 1.04 12.54 1.64
N SER A 239 1.97 12.86 0.73
CA SER A 239 2.00 14.15 0.04
C SER A 239 0.79 14.39 -0.87
N PHE A 240 0.13 13.33 -1.34
CA PHE A 240 -1.16 13.38 -2.05
C PHE A 240 -2.38 13.37 -1.11
N GLY A 241 -2.14 13.32 0.20
CA GLY A 241 -3.18 13.16 1.21
C GLY A 241 -3.82 11.77 1.22
N ILE A 242 -3.12 10.74 0.74
CA ILE A 242 -3.64 9.36 0.69
C ILE A 242 -2.93 8.54 1.77
N PHE A 243 -3.68 7.75 2.55
CA PHE A 243 -3.11 6.75 3.48
C PHE A 243 -3.38 5.34 2.97
N HIS A 244 -2.57 4.38 3.41
CA HIS A 244 -2.63 2.97 3.00
C HIS A 244 -3.57 2.12 3.87
N ARG A 245 -3.57 2.34 5.20
CA ARG A 245 -4.35 1.66 6.26
C ARG A 245 -4.10 0.16 6.48
N ASP A 246 -3.32 -0.51 5.63
CA ASP A 246 -2.97 -1.93 5.85
C ASP A 246 -1.47 -2.23 5.68
N ILE A 247 -0.61 -1.41 6.28
CA ILE A 247 0.84 -1.67 6.31
C ILE A 247 1.13 -2.84 7.25
N LYS A 248 1.75 -3.89 6.70
CA LYS A 248 2.16 -5.12 7.40
C LYS A 248 3.19 -5.88 6.57
N LYS A 249 3.85 -6.87 7.17
CA LYS A 249 4.86 -7.73 6.50
C LYS A 249 4.38 -8.32 5.16
N CYS A 250 3.13 -8.77 5.09
CA CYS A 250 2.58 -9.37 3.86
C CYS A 250 2.35 -8.36 2.72
N ASN A 251 2.21 -7.07 3.04
CA ASN A 251 1.93 -6.01 2.06
C ASN A 251 3.19 -5.20 1.73
N VAL A 252 4.35 -5.73 2.11
CA VAL A 252 5.67 -5.22 1.73
C VAL A 252 6.34 -6.32 0.93
N MET A 253 6.67 -6.07 -0.33
CA MET A 253 7.33 -7.05 -1.20
C MET A 253 8.73 -6.58 -1.61
N LEU A 254 9.64 -7.52 -1.78
CA LEU A 254 10.95 -7.28 -2.36
C LEU A 254 10.83 -7.33 -3.90
N ARG A 255 11.44 -6.35 -4.57
CA ARG A 255 11.45 -6.27 -6.04
C ARG A 255 12.21 -7.43 -6.66
N ASP A 256 13.35 -7.77 -6.08
CA ASP A 256 14.19 -8.89 -6.47
C ASP A 256 14.71 -9.65 -5.24
N GLN A 257 15.45 -10.74 -5.47
CA GLN A 257 16.08 -11.53 -4.41
C GLN A 257 17.38 -10.91 -3.87
N ASN A 258 17.83 -9.78 -4.44
CA ASN A 258 19.16 -9.22 -4.22
C ASN A 258 19.24 -8.27 -3.02
N GLY A 259 18.14 -8.03 -2.31
CA GLY A 259 18.18 -7.50 -0.95
C GLY A 259 17.09 -6.50 -0.57
N TYR A 260 17.15 -6.08 0.69
CA TYR A 260 16.14 -5.21 1.33
C TYR A 260 16.21 -3.73 0.91
N ASP A 261 17.07 -3.38 -0.04
CA ASP A 261 17.23 -2.02 -0.57
C ASP A 261 16.13 -1.64 -1.57
N SER A 262 15.44 -2.64 -2.13
CA SER A 262 14.42 -2.45 -3.16
C SER A 262 13.12 -3.14 -2.76
N ILE A 263 12.38 -2.53 -1.83
CA ILE A 263 11.04 -3.00 -1.43
C ILE A 263 9.94 -2.07 -1.92
N CYS A 264 8.77 -2.63 -2.13
CA CYS A 264 7.58 -1.95 -2.62
C CYS A 264 6.40 -2.22 -1.69
N LEU A 265 5.60 -1.18 -1.48
CA LEU A 265 4.26 -1.30 -0.91
C LEU A 265 3.30 -1.84 -1.98
N ILE A 266 2.46 -2.79 -1.59
CA ILE A 266 1.43 -3.43 -2.41
C ILE A 266 0.08 -3.41 -1.68
N ASP A 267 -0.98 -3.74 -2.40
CA ASP A 267 -2.35 -3.92 -1.89
C ASP A 267 -3.01 -2.65 -1.33
N PHE A 268 -3.56 -1.86 -2.25
CA PHE A 268 -4.19 -0.56 -1.96
C PHE A 268 -5.70 -0.68 -1.73
N GLY A 269 -6.23 -1.89 -1.46
CA GLY A 269 -7.67 -2.12 -1.29
C GLY A 269 -8.29 -1.36 -0.11
N LEU A 270 -7.48 -0.97 0.89
CA LEU A 270 -7.91 -0.11 1.99
C LEU A 270 -7.37 1.32 1.86
N ALA A 271 -6.72 1.71 0.77
CA ALA A 271 -6.23 3.07 0.60
C ALA A 271 -7.41 4.04 0.41
N GLU A 272 -7.28 5.26 0.93
CA GLU A 272 -8.29 6.31 0.76
C GLU A 272 -7.66 7.69 0.99
N LYS A 273 -8.21 8.71 0.33
CA LYS A 273 -7.81 10.09 0.53
C LYS A 273 -8.37 10.63 1.84
N ALA A 274 -7.49 11.20 2.66
CA ALA A 274 -7.88 11.90 3.88
C ALA A 274 -8.85 13.05 3.55
N ASN A 275 -9.88 13.20 4.39
CA ASN A 275 -10.87 14.25 4.27
C ASN A 275 -11.14 14.91 5.63
N ASN A 276 -11.55 16.18 5.61
CA ASN A 276 -11.75 16.98 6.82
C ASN A 276 -12.90 16.45 7.70
N GLU A 277 -13.87 15.79 7.08
CA GLU A 277 -15.04 15.25 7.76
C GLU A 277 -14.75 13.94 8.51
N ASN A 278 -13.62 13.28 8.21
CA ASN A 278 -13.32 11.92 8.67
C ASN A 278 -14.40 10.91 8.29
N ASN A 279 -15.08 11.17 7.17
CA ASN A 279 -16.11 10.31 6.61
C ASN A 279 -15.44 9.37 5.60
N TYR A 280 -14.90 8.28 6.12
CA TYR A 280 -14.20 7.28 5.33
C TYR A 280 -15.10 6.09 5.06
N LEU A 281 -15.02 5.54 3.85
CA LEU A 281 -15.73 4.32 3.49
C LEU A 281 -15.41 3.19 4.47
N PHE A 282 -14.13 3.03 4.79
CA PHE A 282 -13.62 2.04 5.74
C PHE A 282 -13.18 2.70 7.04
N LYS A 283 -14.16 3.17 7.84
CA LYS A 283 -13.86 3.89 9.08
C LYS A 283 -13.06 3.05 10.10
N TYR A 284 -13.37 1.76 10.23
CA TYR A 284 -12.68 0.83 11.14
C TYR A 284 -12.10 -0.34 10.34
N CYS A 285 -10.84 -0.23 9.94
CA CYS A 285 -10.17 -1.21 9.07
C CYS A 285 -8.70 -1.41 9.44
N GLY A 286 -8.05 -2.30 8.70
CA GLY A 286 -6.66 -2.71 8.88
C GLY A 286 -6.51 -4.01 9.68
N THR A 287 -5.27 -4.51 9.74
CA THR A 287 -4.97 -5.83 10.33
C THR A 287 -4.84 -5.76 11.86
N PRO A 288 -5.61 -6.56 12.63
CA PRO A 288 -5.52 -6.60 14.10
C PRO A 288 -4.08 -6.75 14.59
N GLY A 289 -3.70 -5.94 15.58
CA GLY A 289 -2.34 -5.86 16.10
C GLY A 289 -1.42 -4.87 15.36
N CYS A 290 -1.80 -4.41 14.16
CA CYS A 290 -1.07 -3.39 13.39
C CYS A 290 -1.81 -2.04 13.33
N VAL A 291 -3.14 -2.05 13.51
CA VAL A 291 -4.00 -0.86 13.43
C VAL A 291 -3.68 0.14 14.54
N ALA A 292 -3.65 1.43 14.20
CA ALA A 292 -3.43 2.50 15.16
C ALA A 292 -4.54 2.58 16.25
N PRO A 293 -4.21 2.90 17.52
CA PRO A 293 -5.19 2.88 18.60
C PRO A 293 -6.36 3.85 18.38
N GLU A 294 -6.15 5.00 17.75
CA GLU A 294 -7.19 6.00 17.46
C GLU A 294 -8.30 5.44 16.53
N ILE A 295 -7.96 4.53 15.60
CA ILE A 295 -8.95 3.84 14.76
C ILE A 295 -9.83 2.93 15.64
N LEU A 296 -9.21 2.15 16.53
CA LEU A 296 -9.92 1.25 17.44
C LEU A 296 -10.77 1.99 18.48
N ARG A 297 -10.30 3.17 18.91
CA ARG A 297 -10.99 4.11 19.81
C ARG A 297 -12.09 4.91 19.14
N LYS A 298 -12.31 4.72 17.84
CA LYS A 298 -13.30 5.45 17.04
C LYS A 298 -13.11 6.96 17.04
N GLN A 299 -11.86 7.39 17.15
CA GLN A 299 -11.48 8.79 17.08
C GLN A 299 -11.27 9.20 15.63
N LYS A 300 -11.24 10.51 15.38
CA LYS A 300 -10.83 11.03 14.07
C LYS A 300 -9.36 10.68 13.85
N TYR A 301 -9.01 10.25 12.64
CA TYR A 301 -7.65 9.89 12.30
C TYR A 301 -7.23 10.42 10.93
N GLY A 302 -5.91 10.52 10.73
CA GLY A 302 -5.30 10.98 9.48
C GLY A 302 -4.16 10.07 9.05
N LEU A 303 -3.27 10.61 8.23
CA LEU A 303 -2.20 9.86 7.55
C LEU A 303 -1.25 9.12 8.52
N LYS A 304 -1.07 9.64 9.74
CA LYS A 304 -0.18 9.07 10.76
C LYS A 304 -0.60 7.69 11.30
N VAL A 305 -1.77 7.17 10.93
CA VAL A 305 -2.15 5.78 11.24
C VAL A 305 -1.22 4.78 10.56
N ASP A 306 -0.75 5.09 9.35
CA ASP A 306 0.22 4.24 8.64
C ASP A 306 1.56 4.20 9.38
N ILE A 307 1.97 5.32 9.98
CA ILE A 307 3.23 5.42 10.72
C ILE A 307 3.22 4.55 11.97
N TYR A 308 2.08 4.43 12.64
CA TYR A 308 1.94 3.48 13.74
C TYR A 308 2.10 2.04 13.25
N SER A 309 1.46 1.68 12.13
CA SER A 309 1.62 0.36 11.52
C SER A 309 3.07 0.08 11.09
N VAL A 310 3.80 1.09 10.60
CA VAL A 310 5.26 0.99 10.38
C VAL A 310 6.01 0.76 11.69
N GLY A 311 5.62 1.42 12.78
CA GLY A 311 6.19 1.19 14.11
C GLY A 311 5.99 -0.24 14.61
N ILE A 312 4.80 -0.81 14.42
CA ILE A 312 4.52 -2.22 14.73
C ILE A 312 5.41 -3.14 13.88
N LEU A 313 5.54 -2.87 12.58
CA LEU A 313 6.44 -3.61 11.72
C LEU A 313 7.89 -3.50 12.21
N CYS A 314 8.38 -2.30 12.50
CA CYS A 314 9.71 -2.05 13.03
C CYS A 314 9.98 -2.86 14.31
N TYR A 315 9.04 -2.84 15.25
CA TYR A 315 9.08 -3.67 16.46
C TYR A 315 9.25 -5.15 16.11
N GLN A 316 8.42 -5.66 15.21
CA GLN A 316 8.46 -7.06 14.82
C GLN A 316 9.80 -7.45 14.19
N LEU A 317 10.46 -6.55 13.45
CA LEU A 317 11.78 -6.79 12.88
C LEU A 317 12.89 -6.74 13.94
N MET A 318 12.84 -5.76 14.86
CA MET A 318 13.84 -5.58 15.91
C MET A 318 13.80 -6.70 16.96
N PHE A 319 12.60 -7.13 17.36
CA PHE A 319 12.42 -8.09 18.45
C PHE A 319 12.08 -9.51 17.99
N GLY A 320 11.78 -9.72 16.71
CA GLY A 320 11.40 -11.02 16.16
C GLY A 320 10.07 -11.57 16.70
N LYS A 321 9.23 -10.74 17.33
CA LYS A 321 7.96 -11.13 17.95
C LYS A 321 6.87 -10.08 17.71
N ASP A 322 5.61 -10.50 17.75
CA ASP A 322 4.48 -9.56 17.74
C ASP A 322 4.37 -8.80 19.06
N PRO A 323 4.09 -7.48 19.05
CA PRO A 323 3.94 -6.69 20.27
C PRO A 323 2.67 -7.08 21.06
N PHE A 324 1.64 -7.54 20.35
CA PHE A 324 0.35 -7.91 20.93
C PHE A 324 0.06 -9.40 20.70
N LYS A 325 0.72 -10.27 21.47
CA LYS A 325 0.49 -11.73 21.38
C LYS A 325 -0.67 -12.16 22.29
N SER A 326 -1.59 -12.94 21.75
CA SER A 326 -2.65 -13.64 22.49
C SER A 326 -3.21 -14.80 21.66
N ASN A 327 -3.91 -15.72 22.32
CA ASN A 327 -4.63 -16.84 21.73
C ASN A 327 -5.89 -16.39 20.95
N THR A 328 -6.44 -15.21 21.24
CA THR A 328 -7.66 -14.73 20.59
C THR A 328 -7.47 -13.36 19.95
N THR A 329 -8.03 -13.16 18.76
CA THR A 329 -7.97 -11.87 18.06
C THR A 329 -8.65 -10.76 18.87
N LYS A 330 -9.67 -11.09 19.68
CA LYS A 330 -10.32 -10.12 20.57
C LYS A 330 -9.33 -9.53 21.57
N GLU A 331 -8.54 -10.38 22.23
CA GLU A 331 -7.51 -9.94 23.17
C GLU A 331 -6.38 -9.17 22.48
N ILE A 332 -5.98 -9.58 21.27
CA ILE A 332 -5.02 -8.81 20.45
C ILE A 332 -5.55 -7.39 20.21
N ILE A 333 -6.83 -7.25 19.84
CA ILE A 333 -7.46 -5.94 19.67
C ILE A 333 -7.49 -5.15 20.97
N VAL A 334 -7.82 -5.76 22.11
CA VAL A 334 -7.82 -5.07 23.41
C VAL A 334 -6.42 -4.56 23.76
N LYS A 335 -5.39 -5.39 23.60
CA LYS A 335 -4.00 -4.97 23.85
C LYS A 335 -3.56 -3.85 22.90
N ASN A 336 -3.90 -3.97 21.62
CA ASN A 336 -3.61 -2.94 20.62
C ASN A 336 -4.37 -1.62 20.92
N PHE A 337 -5.62 -1.70 21.36
CA PHE A 337 -6.41 -0.55 21.80
C PHE A 337 -5.76 0.17 22.99
N LEU A 338 -5.16 -0.59 23.92
CA LEU A 338 -4.42 -0.03 25.05
C LEU A 338 -3.06 0.55 24.63
N GLY A 339 -2.46 0.07 23.53
CA GLY A 339 -1.16 0.54 23.04
C GLY A 339 0.02 0.17 23.95
N GLN A 340 -0.16 -0.79 24.84
CA GLN A 340 0.87 -1.19 25.79
C GLN A 340 1.81 -2.22 25.14
N ILE A 341 2.95 -1.73 24.63
CA ILE A 341 3.97 -2.53 23.97
C ILE A 341 5.07 -2.88 24.97
N ASP A 342 5.41 -4.17 25.06
CA ASP A 342 6.49 -4.66 25.90
C ASP A 342 7.87 -4.32 25.29
N LEU A 343 8.61 -3.47 26.01
CA LEU A 343 9.98 -3.04 25.66
C LEU A 343 11.03 -3.56 26.66
N SER A 344 10.72 -4.58 27.47
CA SER A 344 11.65 -5.14 28.46
C SER A 344 12.99 -5.61 27.87
N ASN A 345 12.98 -6.09 26.62
CA ASN A 345 14.17 -6.54 25.90
C ASN A 345 14.88 -5.43 25.08
N ALA A 346 14.53 -4.16 25.27
CA ALA A 346 15.06 -3.04 24.48
C ALA A 346 16.57 -2.82 24.64
N SER A 347 17.20 -3.40 25.66
CA SER A 347 18.66 -3.37 25.86
C SER A 347 19.46 -4.00 24.71
N SER A 348 18.82 -4.82 23.87
CA SER A 348 19.41 -5.45 22.69
C SER A 348 19.46 -4.56 21.44
N ILE A 349 18.88 -3.35 21.50
CA ILE A 349 18.76 -2.42 20.37
C ILE A 349 19.57 -1.15 20.66
N SER A 350 20.10 -0.50 19.62
CA SER A 350 20.75 0.80 19.77
C SER A 350 19.81 1.85 20.37
N LYS A 351 20.37 2.81 21.11
CA LYS A 351 19.59 3.94 21.69
C LYS A 351 18.79 4.69 20.62
N ASN A 352 19.40 4.86 19.44
CA ASN A 352 18.73 5.48 18.30
C ASN A 352 17.62 4.60 17.73
N GLY A 353 17.80 3.28 17.66
CA GLY A 353 16.75 2.35 17.24
C GLY A 353 15.55 2.37 18.18
N LEU A 354 15.78 2.40 19.49
CA LEU A 354 14.71 2.53 20.47
C LEU A 354 13.98 3.87 20.36
N SER A 355 14.72 4.98 20.29
CA SER A 355 14.13 6.33 20.12
C SER A 355 13.30 6.42 18.83
N PHE A 356 13.82 5.86 17.74
CA PHE A 356 13.12 5.80 16.45
C PHE A 356 11.81 5.02 16.58
N LEU A 357 11.87 3.82 17.14
CA LEU A 357 10.70 2.97 17.36
C LEU A 357 9.64 3.69 18.18
N LEU A 358 10.02 4.29 19.32
CA LEU A 358 9.10 5.01 20.21
C LEU A 358 8.35 6.13 19.48
N GLY A 359 9.03 6.92 18.64
CA GLY A 359 8.37 7.98 17.88
C GLY A 359 7.41 7.47 16.78
N LEU A 360 7.58 6.23 16.31
CA LEU A 360 6.64 5.58 15.38
C LEU A 360 5.40 5.02 16.10
N ILE A 361 5.59 4.36 17.24
CA ILE A 361 4.51 3.71 18.02
C ILE A 361 3.83 4.64 19.04
N GLU A 362 4.15 5.94 19.03
CA GLU A 362 3.52 6.93 19.89
C GLU A 362 1.98 6.89 19.76
N ILE A 363 1.30 6.84 20.90
CA ILE A 363 -0.16 6.69 20.95
C ILE A 363 -0.84 7.98 20.50
N ASP A 364 -0.32 9.15 20.90
CA ASP A 364 -0.87 10.43 20.47
C ASP A 364 -0.44 10.75 19.02
N PRO A 365 -1.37 10.74 18.04
CA PRO A 365 -1.02 11.04 16.65
C PRO A 365 -0.49 12.47 16.46
N GLN A 366 -0.73 13.42 17.36
CA GLN A 366 -0.15 14.76 17.25
C GLN A 366 1.36 14.74 17.46
N ILE A 367 1.83 13.91 18.39
CA ILE A 367 3.25 13.78 18.77
C ILE A 367 3.96 12.74 17.91
N ARG A 368 3.25 11.68 17.47
CA ARG A 368 3.76 10.63 16.59
C ARG A 368 4.46 11.22 15.37
N PHE A 369 5.56 10.60 14.95
CA PHE A 369 6.26 11.03 13.75
C PHE A 369 5.36 11.02 12.50
N SER A 370 5.61 11.96 11.59
CA SER A 370 5.26 11.81 10.17
C SER A 370 6.31 10.97 9.45
N ALA A 371 6.02 10.50 8.24
CA ALA A 371 7.00 9.81 7.40
C ALA A 371 8.27 10.65 7.20
N ALA A 372 8.10 11.94 6.90
CA ALA A 372 9.20 12.90 6.72
C ALA A 372 10.05 13.07 7.99
N GLN A 373 9.43 13.13 9.17
CA GLN A 373 10.15 13.21 10.44
C GLN A 373 10.94 11.92 10.72
N ALA A 374 10.32 10.77 10.50
CA ALA A 374 10.96 9.47 10.69
C ALA A 374 12.16 9.27 9.75
N LEU A 375 12.06 9.66 8.48
CA LEU A 375 13.16 9.60 7.50
C LEU A 375 14.39 10.43 7.90
N ARG A 376 14.17 11.53 8.64
CA ARG A 376 15.25 12.40 9.12
C ARG A 376 15.82 11.95 10.47
N HIS A 377 15.28 10.91 11.08
CA HIS A 377 15.74 10.44 12.39
C HIS A 377 17.17 9.87 12.31
N PRO A 378 18.07 10.15 13.29
CA PRO A 378 19.46 9.70 13.27
C PRO A 378 19.65 8.20 13.05
N TYR A 379 18.71 7.37 13.52
CA TYR A 379 18.70 5.92 13.29
C TYR A 379 18.82 5.53 11.80
N LEU A 380 18.16 6.27 10.90
CA LEU A 380 18.20 6.02 9.45
C LEU A 380 19.30 6.79 8.73
N GLN A 381 19.89 7.80 9.37
CA GLN A 381 20.98 8.61 8.82
C GLN A 381 22.37 8.05 9.13
N GLN A 382 22.49 7.26 10.20
CA GLN A 382 23.74 6.60 10.53
C GLN A 382 24.10 5.57 9.44
N GLN A 383 24.99 5.97 8.53
CA GLN A 383 25.83 5.00 7.87
C GLN A 383 26.63 4.32 8.98
N ASN A 384 26.53 3.00 9.07
CA ASN A 384 27.50 2.24 9.85
C ASN A 384 28.85 2.52 9.22
N ASN A 385 29.57 3.51 9.74
CA ASN A 385 31.01 3.56 9.66
C ASN A 385 31.44 2.29 10.34
N LYS A 386 31.59 1.20 9.57
CA LYS A 386 32.50 0.13 9.92
C LYS A 386 33.79 0.88 10.18
N ILE A 387 34.12 1.07 11.46
CA ILE A 387 35.48 1.32 11.85
C ILE A 387 36.16 0.06 11.37
N ILE A 388 36.69 0.11 10.15
CA ILE A 388 37.74 -0.78 9.72
C ILE A 388 38.83 -0.44 10.73
N ILE A 389 38.89 -1.18 11.82
CA ILE A 389 40.10 -1.29 12.60
C ILE A 389 41.05 -1.96 11.60
N SER A 390 41.71 -1.14 10.79
CA SER A 390 42.94 -1.54 10.16
C SER A 390 43.78 -2.06 11.31
N ARG A 391 44.08 -3.36 11.29
CA ARG A 391 45.16 -3.91 12.09
C ARG A 391 46.41 -3.21 11.62
N ASN A 392 46.67 -2.04 12.20
CA ASN A 392 47.94 -1.37 12.06
C ASN A 392 48.98 -2.33 12.65
N LYS A 393 49.98 -2.63 11.83
CA LYS A 393 51.19 -3.37 12.21
C LYS A 393 51.97 -2.57 13.26
N PHE A 394 51.48 -2.54 14.50
CA PHE A 394 52.20 -2.02 15.67
C PHE A 394 51.76 -2.78 16.94
N ASP A 395 51.63 -4.10 16.85
CA ASP A 395 51.64 -5.02 18.01
C ASP A 395 53.00 -5.71 18.12
N THR A 396 54.07 -4.92 18.09
CA THR A 396 55.37 -5.32 18.64
C THR A 396 55.78 -4.20 19.58
N PHE A 397 56.23 -4.58 20.78
CA PHE A 397 56.56 -3.72 21.94
C PHE A 397 55.42 -3.38 22.91
N ALA A 398 54.97 -4.40 23.66
CA ALA A 398 54.73 -4.26 25.11
C ALA A 398 54.61 -5.64 25.77
N LYS A 399 55.74 -6.36 25.88
CA LYS A 399 55.97 -7.31 26.98
C LYS A 399 56.84 -6.60 28.02
N LYS A 400 56.53 -6.83 29.30
CA LYS A 400 57.07 -6.22 30.54
C LYS A 400 56.28 -4.94 30.89
N GLU A 401 55.62 -4.79 32.04
CA GLU A 401 55.91 -5.32 33.38
C GLU A 401 54.62 -5.64 34.15
N THR A 402 54.66 -6.76 34.89
CA THR A 402 53.74 -7.08 35.98
C THR A 402 54.18 -6.35 37.23
N VAL A 403 53.34 -5.46 37.78
CA VAL A 403 53.45 -5.00 39.16
C VAL A 403 52.14 -5.29 39.89
N LYS A 404 52.22 -6.22 40.86
CA LYS A 404 51.19 -6.48 41.86
C LYS A 404 51.23 -5.38 42.91
N LEU A 405 50.09 -4.74 43.22
CA LEU A 405 49.88 -4.05 44.49
C LEU A 405 48.49 -4.38 45.08
N LYS A 406 48.51 -4.52 46.42
CA LYS A 406 47.53 -5.15 47.33
C LYS A 406 46.28 -4.28 47.60
N PRO A 407 45.19 -4.90 48.09
CA PRO A 407 43.97 -4.18 48.50
C PRO A 407 44.18 -3.44 49.82
N LEU A 408 43.65 -2.22 49.92
CA LEU A 408 43.53 -1.48 51.18
C LEU A 408 42.08 -1.50 51.65
N LEU A 409 41.89 -1.97 52.87
CA LEU A 409 40.66 -2.01 53.63
C LEU A 409 40.76 -1.05 54.84
N PHE A 410 39.61 -0.47 55.18
CA PHE A 410 39.15 0.11 56.45
C PHE A 410 39.73 1.45 56.97
N ASN A 411 38.86 2.47 57.15
CA ASN A 411 38.03 2.68 58.35
C ASN A 411 37.15 3.95 58.18
N ASN A 412 35.82 3.85 58.27
CA ASN A 412 34.98 4.05 59.46
C ASN A 412 34.82 5.50 59.93
N SER A 413 33.60 6.04 59.75
CA SER A 413 32.94 6.85 60.77
C SER A 413 31.42 6.73 60.64
N ARG A 414 30.83 6.36 61.78
CA ARG A 414 29.44 5.99 62.06
C ARG A 414 28.52 7.21 62.17
N ASN A 415 27.21 6.94 62.03
CA ASN A 415 26.06 7.40 62.82
C ASN A 415 24.93 7.89 61.90
N GLN A 416 23.64 7.61 62.08
CA GLN A 416 22.87 6.79 63.02
C GLN A 416 21.46 6.72 62.39
N SER A 417 20.81 5.56 62.45
CA SER A 417 19.36 5.40 62.20
C SER A 417 18.57 5.85 63.43
N PRO A 418 17.24 6.06 63.33
CA PRO A 418 16.38 4.94 63.72
C PRO A 418 15.10 4.74 62.86
N ASN A 419 14.65 3.49 62.92
CA ASN A 419 13.46 2.90 62.33
C ASN A 419 12.14 3.55 62.80
N TYR A 420 11.11 3.50 61.95
CA TYR A 420 9.75 3.12 62.38
C TYR A 420 9.02 2.35 61.26
N THR A 421 8.37 1.27 61.69
CA THR A 421 7.51 0.34 60.96
C THR A 421 6.09 0.88 60.78
N SER A 422 5.44 0.62 59.64
CA SER A 422 4.05 0.11 59.60
C SER A 422 3.56 -0.22 58.18
N LYS A 423 2.74 -1.28 58.15
CA LYS A 423 1.98 -1.84 57.03
C LYS A 423 0.83 -0.90 56.63
N THR A 424 0.46 -0.85 55.34
CA THR A 424 -0.89 -1.16 54.77
C THR A 424 -1.02 -0.73 53.30
N SER A 425 -1.59 -1.61 52.47
CA SER A 425 -2.12 -1.37 51.12
C SER A 425 -3.57 -0.82 51.21
N PRO A 426 -4.35 -0.70 50.11
CA PRO A 426 -4.23 0.16 48.93
C PRO A 426 -5.48 1.09 48.75
N CYS A 427 -5.33 2.29 48.18
CA CYS A 427 -6.48 3.16 47.88
C CYS A 427 -7.21 2.76 46.59
N LYS A 428 -8.44 2.26 46.78
CA LYS A 428 -9.55 2.25 45.81
C LYS A 428 -10.11 3.67 45.70
N PHE A 429 -10.43 4.14 44.49
CA PHE A 429 -11.43 5.20 44.31
C PHE A 429 -12.51 4.78 43.31
N TYR A 430 -13.73 5.12 43.71
CA TYR A 430 -15.03 4.61 43.28
C TYR A 430 -15.55 5.27 42.01
N LEU A 431 -16.25 4.47 41.20
CA LEU A 431 -17.27 4.89 40.24
C LEU A 431 -18.46 5.52 40.97
N LYS A 432 -18.98 6.64 40.46
CA LYS A 432 -20.34 7.12 40.73
C LYS A 432 -21.14 7.13 39.44
N THR A 433 -22.18 6.33 39.44
CA THR A 433 -23.36 6.39 38.57
C THR A 433 -24.32 7.44 39.13
N ASP A 434 -24.90 8.26 38.27
CA ASP A 434 -26.20 8.89 38.53
C ASP A 434 -27.07 8.78 37.28
N MET A 435 -28.27 8.26 37.48
CA MET A 435 -29.35 8.10 36.50
C MET A 435 -30.50 9.03 36.88
N SER A 436 -31.22 9.50 35.84
CA SER A 436 -32.67 9.81 35.76
C SER A 436 -33.03 11.28 35.44
N PRO A 437 -34.27 11.54 34.96
CA PRO A 437 -34.73 11.21 33.61
C PRO A 437 -35.34 12.43 32.89
N ARG A 438 -35.53 12.36 31.57
CA ARG A 438 -36.56 13.15 30.87
C ARG A 438 -36.84 12.58 29.47
N GLU A 439 -38.07 12.13 29.29
CA GLU A 439 -38.68 11.76 28.01
C GLU A 439 -39.06 13.03 27.22
N ASN A 440 -38.76 13.07 25.91
CA ASN A 440 -39.80 13.14 24.87
C ASN A 440 -39.20 13.23 23.45
N ASN A 441 -39.63 12.26 22.62
CA ASN A 441 -39.94 12.31 21.19
C ASN A 441 -39.11 13.19 20.23
N GLN A 442 -38.40 12.54 19.31
CA GLN A 442 -38.70 12.64 17.86
C GLN A 442 -37.96 11.54 17.07
N LYS A 443 -38.72 10.86 16.22
CA LYS A 443 -38.29 9.85 15.24
C LYS A 443 -37.42 10.50 14.16
N GLN A 444 -36.34 9.85 13.73
CA GLN A 444 -35.97 9.72 12.31
C GLN A 444 -34.87 8.67 12.10
N ASP A 445 -35.00 7.98 10.98
CA ASP A 445 -34.33 6.75 10.55
C ASP A 445 -32.80 6.79 10.50
N PHE A 446 -32.15 5.67 10.83
CA PHE A 446 -30.81 5.35 10.33
C PHE A 446 -30.70 3.89 9.90
N GLU A 447 -30.51 3.73 8.59
CA GLU A 447 -30.29 2.49 7.89
C GLU A 447 -28.90 1.87 8.11
N LYS A 448 -28.88 0.56 7.84
CA LYS A 448 -27.82 -0.42 7.95
C LYS A 448 -26.54 -0.04 7.18
N THR A 449 -25.41 0.06 7.89
CA THR A 449 -24.06 -0.10 7.31
C THR A 449 -23.53 -1.51 7.63
N ARG A 450 -23.48 -2.38 6.62
CA ARG A 450 -23.03 -3.78 6.71
C ARG A 450 -21.54 -3.84 6.32
N LEU A 451 -20.67 -4.17 7.27
CA LEU A 451 -19.22 -4.31 7.12
C LEU A 451 -18.81 -5.56 6.32
N VAL A 452 -17.82 -5.39 5.45
CA VAL A 452 -17.09 -6.47 4.74
C VAL A 452 -16.03 -7.08 5.64
N SER A 453 -15.87 -8.40 5.52
CA SER A 453 -15.11 -9.34 6.38
C SER A 453 -15.85 -9.84 7.64
N LYS A 454 -17.12 -10.21 7.44
CA LYS A 454 -18.01 -10.76 8.46
C LYS A 454 -17.71 -12.21 8.92
N SER A 455 -16.85 -12.96 8.24
CA SER A 455 -16.74 -14.40 8.48
C SER A 455 -15.97 -14.79 9.75
N PHE A 456 -15.11 -13.92 10.30
CA PHE A 456 -14.31 -14.27 11.49
C PHE A 456 -14.84 -13.62 12.79
N PHE A 457 -15.25 -12.35 12.76
CA PHE A 457 -15.57 -11.61 13.99
C PHE A 457 -16.97 -11.86 14.56
N LEU A 458 -17.95 -12.27 13.74
CA LEU A 458 -19.36 -12.30 14.14
C LEU A 458 -19.90 -13.63 14.64
N ARG A 459 -19.21 -14.76 14.43
CA ARG A 459 -19.58 -16.01 15.11
C ARG A 459 -19.38 -15.92 16.63
N ASN A 460 -18.48 -15.05 17.10
CA ASN A 460 -18.10 -14.96 18.51
C ASN A 460 -18.64 -13.74 19.27
N PHE A 461 -19.46 -12.87 18.66
CA PHE A 461 -20.06 -11.73 19.37
C PHE A 461 -21.60 -11.82 19.54
N LYS A 462 -22.30 -12.64 18.75
CA LYS A 462 -23.75 -12.86 18.92
C LYS A 462 -24.14 -13.91 19.96
N LYS A 463 -23.18 -14.60 20.59
CA LYS A 463 -23.42 -15.53 21.72
C LYS A 463 -23.18 -14.90 23.10
N MET A 464 -23.00 -13.58 23.20
CA MET A 464 -22.69 -12.88 24.47
C MET A 464 -23.83 -12.03 25.03
N ASN A 465 -25.08 -12.19 24.57
CA ASN A 465 -26.26 -11.49 25.12
C ASN A 465 -27.45 -12.41 25.46
N THR A 466 -27.20 -13.70 25.73
CA THR A 466 -28.22 -14.59 26.33
C THR A 466 -27.58 -15.49 27.37
N LYS A 467 -27.47 -14.95 28.59
CA LYS A 467 -27.69 -15.52 29.92
C LYS A 467 -26.79 -14.82 30.94
#